data_AF-A0A428MSH4-F1
#
_entry.id   AF-A0A428MSH4-F1
#
_cell.length_a   1.000
_cell.length_b   1.000
_cell.length_c   1.000
_cell.angle_alpha   90.00
_cell.angle_beta   90.00
_cell.angle_gamma   90.00
#
_symmetry.space_group_name_H-M   'P 1'
#
loop_
_entity.id
_entity.type
_entity.pdbx_description
1 polymer ?
#
loop_
_entity_poly.entity_id
_entity_poly.type
_entity_poly.pdbx_seq_one_letter_code
_entity_poly.pdbx_strand_id
1 'polypeptide(L)'
;MSKILTGELVGVRESVADELLYLSPHQIPLLTLLGFSAPISNIKHEWVEDAPYADESKAASSATVDATTVSVEDGTPFRAGHVVKAGEELMKVTAVDSNDLTVERGYADTTAAAIESGDVVEVQFVEGVEGADARSARYKKRNRKDNIMQIFDETISISGTAQAVSQYGIDDLYEYERQKKQEELALQLEKALINGIKYESTDGDVRQMAGIRSMIQTNVTDASSNALTDTMLNDLMQDQYEQGAFKS
;
A
#
# COMPACT_ATOMS: atom_id res chain seq x y z
N MET A 1 -48.86 -13.41 0.27
CA MET A 1 -47.72 -13.50 1.21
C MET A 1 -47.82 -12.36 2.20
N SER A 2 -48.28 -12.64 3.42
CA SER A 2 -48.33 -11.66 4.50
C SER A 2 -46.90 -11.47 5.02
N LYS A 3 -46.26 -10.35 4.68
CA LYS A 3 -45.04 -9.91 5.38
C LYS A 3 -45.43 -9.64 6.83
N ILE A 4 -45.06 -10.53 7.74
CA ILE A 4 -45.06 -10.23 9.16
C ILE A 4 -43.89 -9.26 9.36
N LEU A 5 -44.19 -7.96 9.26
CA LEU A 5 -43.32 -6.91 9.78
C LEU A 5 -43.64 -6.80 11.27
N THR A 6 -43.18 -7.76 12.07
CA THR A 6 -43.11 -7.56 13.52
C THR A 6 -42.17 -6.38 13.74
N GLY A 7 -42.61 -5.39 14.52
CA GLY A 7 -41.87 -4.15 14.81
C GLY A 7 -40.58 -4.34 15.62
N GLU A 8 -40.00 -5.55 15.62
CA GLU A 8 -38.71 -5.87 16.23
C GLU A 8 -37.51 -5.51 15.34
N LEU A 9 -37.70 -5.34 14.03
CA LEU A 9 -36.60 -5.03 13.09
C LEU A 9 -36.28 -3.54 12.91
N VAL A 10 -37.08 -2.63 13.48
CA VAL A 10 -36.83 -1.18 13.32
C VAL A 10 -35.95 -0.69 14.47
N GLY A 11 -34.64 -0.64 14.23
CA GLY A 11 -33.68 0.00 15.13
C GLY A 11 -32.77 -0.93 15.93
N VAL A 12 -32.84 -2.25 15.73
CA VAL A 12 -31.81 -3.17 16.22
C VAL A 12 -30.62 -3.10 15.28
N ARG A 13 -29.42 -2.87 15.83
CA ARG A 13 -28.17 -2.99 15.07
C ARG A 13 -27.93 -4.48 14.84
N GLU A 14 -28.43 -5.02 13.72
CA GLU A 14 -28.04 -6.35 13.22
C GLU A 14 -26.63 -6.26 12.62
N SER A 15 -25.65 -5.99 13.48
CA SER A 15 -24.24 -6.04 13.12
C SER A 15 -23.76 -7.46 13.30
N VAL A 16 -23.63 -8.18 12.19
CA VAL A 16 -23.07 -9.55 12.17
C VAL A 16 -21.59 -9.55 12.62
N ALA A 17 -20.95 -8.38 12.78
CA ALA A 17 -19.58 -8.26 13.25
C ALA A 17 -19.33 -8.94 14.62
N ASP A 18 -20.31 -8.90 15.54
CA ASP A 18 -20.17 -9.55 16.85
C ASP A 18 -20.28 -11.08 16.72
N GLU A 19 -21.15 -11.57 15.82
CA GLU A 19 -21.28 -12.99 15.51
C GLU A 19 -20.05 -13.53 14.77
N LEU A 20 -19.43 -12.74 13.89
CA LEU A 20 -18.20 -13.07 13.17
C LEU A 20 -16.98 -13.22 14.11
N LEU A 21 -16.98 -12.54 15.26
CA LEU A 21 -15.92 -12.67 16.25
C LEU A 21 -15.94 -14.02 16.99
N TYR A 22 -17.08 -14.72 16.99
CA TYR A 22 -17.21 -16.07 17.55
C TYR A 22 -16.76 -17.17 16.58
N LEU A 23 -16.46 -16.82 15.33
CA LEU A 23 -15.94 -17.77 14.36
C LEU A 23 -14.50 -18.18 14.70
N SER A 24 -14.10 -19.39 14.32
CA SER A 24 -12.77 -19.87 14.67
C SER A 24 -11.69 -19.01 14.00
N PRO A 25 -10.68 -18.52 14.75
CA PRO A 25 -9.62 -17.67 14.20
C PRO A 25 -8.80 -18.34 13.07
N HIS A 26 -8.85 -19.67 12.96
CA HIS A 26 -8.15 -20.40 11.91
C HIS A 26 -8.83 -20.26 10.54
N GLN A 27 -10.14 -20.01 10.51
CA GLN A 27 -10.91 -19.91 9.26
C GLN A 27 -10.86 -18.51 8.65
N ILE A 28 -10.70 -17.47 9.49
CA ILE A 28 -10.67 -16.05 9.08
C ILE A 28 -9.48 -15.28 9.71
N PRO A 29 -8.23 -15.74 9.50
CA PRO A 29 -7.08 -15.26 10.26
C PRO A 29 -6.78 -13.77 10.06
N LEU A 30 -6.93 -13.24 8.84
CA LEU A 30 -6.67 -11.83 8.56
C LEU A 30 -7.75 -10.94 9.18
N LEU A 31 -9.01 -11.33 9.06
CA LEU A 31 -10.13 -10.61 9.66
C LEU A 31 -10.05 -10.58 11.19
N THR A 32 -9.65 -11.69 11.84
CA THR A 32 -9.42 -11.72 13.29
C THR A 32 -8.26 -10.82 13.72
N LEU A 33 -7.19 -10.74 12.92
CA LEU A 33 -6.02 -9.92 13.23
C LEU A 33 -6.31 -8.41 13.09
N LEU A 34 -6.99 -8.01 12.01
CA LEU A 34 -7.25 -6.60 11.70
C LEU A 34 -8.47 -6.04 12.44
N GLY A 35 -9.48 -6.88 12.68
CA GLY A 35 -10.77 -6.46 13.21
C GLY A 35 -11.55 -5.55 12.26
N PHE A 36 -12.75 -5.16 12.70
CA PHE A 36 -13.58 -4.22 11.97
C PHE A 36 -13.35 -2.79 12.47
N SER A 37 -13.14 -1.86 11.54
CA SER A 37 -13.04 -0.42 11.82
C SER A 37 -14.42 0.25 11.78
N ALA A 38 -14.45 1.58 11.90
CA ALA A 38 -15.66 2.37 11.80
C ALA A 38 -16.38 2.14 10.45
N PRO A 39 -17.72 2.09 10.43
CA PRO A 39 -18.48 1.84 9.22
C PRO A 39 -18.31 2.97 8.20
N ILE A 40 -18.15 2.61 6.93
CA ILE A 40 -18.03 3.54 5.81
C ILE A 40 -19.40 3.62 5.12
N SER A 41 -19.90 4.84 4.89
CA SER A 41 -21.21 5.09 4.26
C SER A 41 -21.14 5.34 2.75
N ASN A 42 -19.94 5.51 2.20
CA ASN A 42 -19.73 5.76 0.78
C ASN A 42 -19.28 4.48 0.06
N ILE A 43 -19.57 4.38 -1.23
CA ILE A 43 -19.15 3.26 -2.10
C ILE A 43 -17.61 3.19 -2.19
N LYS A 44 -16.94 4.34 -2.10
CA LYS A 44 -15.51 4.50 -2.25
C LYS A 44 -14.89 4.98 -0.95
N HIS A 45 -13.83 4.32 -0.53
CA HIS A 45 -12.96 4.77 0.56
C HIS A 45 -11.68 5.33 -0.03
N GLU A 46 -11.40 6.61 0.25
CA GLU A 46 -10.15 7.27 -0.17
C GLU A 46 -9.29 7.64 1.02
N TRP A 47 -7.98 7.46 0.86
CA TRP A 47 -6.96 7.92 1.79
C TRP A 47 -5.88 8.70 1.03
N VAL A 48 -5.15 9.54 1.76
CA VAL A 48 -4.14 10.42 1.18
C VAL A 48 -2.78 10.04 1.72
N GLU A 49 -1.91 9.60 0.82
CA GLU A 49 -0.52 9.29 1.10
C GLU A 49 0.35 10.53 0.85
N ASP A 50 1.33 10.72 1.70
CA ASP A 50 2.35 11.75 1.58
C ASP A 50 3.72 11.12 1.83
N ALA A 51 4.74 11.63 1.15
CA ALA A 51 6.10 11.14 1.26
C ALA A 51 7.08 12.31 1.21
N PRO A 52 8.20 12.26 1.95
CA PRO A 52 9.27 13.23 1.80
C PRO A 52 9.91 13.14 0.40
N TYR A 53 10.75 14.11 0.09
CA TYR A 53 11.70 13.97 -1.02
C TYR A 53 12.75 12.93 -0.65
N ALA A 54 13.20 12.15 -1.63
CA ALA A 54 14.41 11.37 -1.47
C ALA A 54 15.62 12.32 -1.37
N ASP A 55 16.67 11.85 -0.73
CA ASP A 55 17.97 12.48 -0.57
C ASP A 55 19.00 11.94 -1.56
N GLU A 56 18.78 10.77 -2.14
CA GLU A 56 19.67 10.15 -3.12
C GLU A 56 19.01 9.86 -4.48
N SER A 57 19.84 9.74 -5.51
CA SER A 57 19.51 9.16 -6.82
C SER A 57 20.73 8.40 -7.35
N LYS A 58 20.54 7.54 -8.34
CA LYS A 58 21.63 6.89 -9.07
C LYS A 58 22.02 7.70 -10.31
N ALA A 59 23.28 7.61 -10.72
CA ALA A 59 23.77 8.15 -11.98
C ALA A 59 23.20 7.35 -13.17
N ALA A 60 22.52 8.03 -14.09
CA ALA A 60 21.89 7.40 -15.26
C ALA A 60 22.88 7.05 -16.37
N SER A 61 23.99 7.78 -16.47
CA SER A 61 25.10 7.47 -17.37
C SER A 61 26.44 7.83 -16.74
N SER A 62 27.52 7.27 -17.28
CA SER A 62 28.87 7.63 -16.82
C SER A 62 29.20 9.09 -17.11
N ALA A 63 29.90 9.74 -16.19
CA ALA A 63 30.39 11.10 -16.31
C ALA A 63 31.90 11.12 -16.09
N THR A 64 32.64 11.73 -17.03
CA THR A 64 34.09 11.91 -16.90
C THR A 64 34.44 12.94 -15.83
N VAL A 65 35.71 13.01 -15.46
CA VAL A 65 36.23 13.95 -14.45
C VAL A 65 35.97 15.43 -14.82
N ASP A 66 35.98 15.73 -16.13
CA ASP A 66 35.76 17.08 -16.66
C ASP A 66 34.28 17.36 -17.05
N ALA A 67 33.38 16.40 -16.82
CA ALA A 67 31.98 16.56 -17.18
C ALA A 67 31.30 17.62 -16.30
N THR A 68 30.70 18.61 -16.94
CA THR A 68 29.93 19.70 -16.29
C THR A 68 28.46 19.35 -16.09
N THR A 69 28.02 18.23 -16.67
CA THR A 69 26.66 17.70 -16.52
C THR A 69 26.74 16.27 -16.03
N VAL A 70 25.97 15.95 -14.99
CA VAL A 70 25.78 14.60 -14.45
C VAL A 70 24.31 14.24 -14.62
N SER A 71 24.02 13.18 -15.36
CA SER A 71 22.66 12.68 -15.54
C SER A 71 22.30 11.73 -14.40
N VAL A 72 21.13 11.91 -13.79
CA VAL A 72 20.62 11.06 -12.71
C VAL A 72 19.30 10.40 -13.12
N GLU A 73 18.99 9.26 -12.53
CA GLU A 73 17.74 8.55 -12.80
C GLU A 73 16.51 9.36 -12.36
N ASP A 74 16.59 10.01 -11.19
CA ASP A 74 15.60 10.96 -10.69
C ASP A 74 16.26 12.28 -10.31
N GLY A 75 15.95 13.35 -11.05
CA GLY A 75 16.41 14.70 -10.72
C GLY A 75 15.60 15.37 -9.60
N THR A 76 14.50 14.77 -9.15
CA THR A 76 13.64 15.39 -8.15
C THR A 76 14.33 15.62 -6.81
N PRO A 77 15.26 14.84 -6.27
CA PRO A 77 15.93 15.19 -5.00
C PRO A 77 16.69 16.53 -5.06
N PHE A 78 17.18 16.90 -6.23
CA PHE A 78 18.18 17.96 -6.40
C PHE A 78 17.57 19.33 -6.66
N ARG A 79 18.36 20.36 -6.32
CA ARG A 79 18.08 21.75 -6.63
C ARG A 79 19.38 22.52 -6.75
N ALA A 80 19.36 23.58 -7.57
CA ALA A 80 20.43 24.57 -7.59
C ALA A 80 20.83 25.05 -6.19
N GLY A 81 22.14 25.06 -5.93
CA GLY A 81 22.78 25.38 -4.65
C GLY A 81 23.05 24.18 -3.76
N HIS A 82 22.53 22.99 -4.07
CA HIS A 82 22.83 21.77 -3.30
C HIS A 82 24.28 21.35 -3.51
N VAL A 83 24.91 20.91 -2.42
CA VAL A 83 26.17 20.18 -2.43
C VAL A 83 25.82 18.69 -2.41
N VAL A 84 26.33 17.98 -3.40
CA VAL A 84 26.02 16.60 -3.70
C VAL A 84 27.28 15.78 -3.63
N LYS A 85 27.16 14.55 -3.13
CA LYS A 85 28.28 13.61 -2.98
C LYS A 85 28.11 12.45 -3.95
N ALA A 86 29.19 12.11 -4.66
CA ALA A 86 29.29 10.88 -5.45
C ALA A 86 30.60 10.19 -5.08
N GLY A 87 30.52 9.02 -4.43
CA GLY A 87 31.69 8.36 -3.85
C GLY A 87 32.37 9.21 -2.77
N GLU A 88 33.57 9.72 -3.05
CA GLU A 88 34.31 10.65 -2.17
C GLU A 88 34.31 12.11 -2.68
N GLU A 89 33.77 12.36 -3.88
CA GLU A 89 33.73 13.69 -4.47
C GLU A 89 32.53 14.50 -3.97
N LEU A 90 32.76 15.76 -3.63
CA LEU A 90 31.70 16.76 -3.43
C LEU A 90 31.58 17.62 -4.69
N MET A 91 30.36 17.82 -5.15
CA MET A 91 30.01 18.62 -6.31
C MET A 91 28.94 19.64 -5.94
N LYS A 92 29.02 20.84 -6.53
CA LYS A 92 27.99 21.87 -6.32
C LYS A 92 27.06 21.93 -7.52
N VAL A 93 25.76 21.73 -7.29
CA VAL A 93 24.73 21.83 -8.34
C VAL A 93 24.41 23.29 -8.61
N THR A 94 24.62 23.75 -9.84
CA THR A 94 24.33 25.13 -10.26
C THR A 94 22.96 25.24 -10.94
N ALA A 95 22.56 24.22 -11.68
CA ALA A 95 21.25 24.12 -12.33
C ALA A 95 20.79 22.66 -12.40
N VAL A 96 19.48 22.48 -12.51
CA VAL A 96 18.83 21.18 -12.72
C VAL A 96 17.87 21.32 -13.88
N ASP A 97 18.06 20.55 -14.93
CA ASP A 97 17.13 20.44 -16.06
C ASP A 97 16.57 19.02 -16.14
N SER A 98 15.36 18.84 -15.62
CA SER A 98 14.75 17.52 -15.41
C SER A 98 15.69 16.57 -14.64
N ASN A 99 16.41 15.71 -15.36
CA ASN A 99 17.30 14.68 -14.82
C ASN A 99 18.79 15.01 -15.01
N ASP A 100 19.11 16.12 -15.66
CA ASP A 100 20.48 16.56 -15.90
C ASP A 100 20.88 17.63 -14.87
N LEU A 101 21.86 17.29 -14.04
CA LEU A 101 22.43 18.19 -13.04
C LEU A 101 23.63 18.92 -13.66
N THR A 102 23.56 20.24 -13.77
CA THR A 102 24.75 21.05 -14.06
C THR A 102 25.53 21.22 -12.76
N VAL A 103 26.78 20.75 -12.73
CA VAL A 103 27.59 20.70 -11.51
C VAL A 103 28.96 21.33 -11.69
N GLU A 104 29.44 21.97 -10.62
CA GLU A 104 30.85 22.31 -10.43
C GLU A 104 31.53 21.15 -9.70
N ARG A 105 32.48 20.49 -10.39
CA ARG A 105 33.24 19.33 -9.92
C ARG A 105 34.34 19.73 -8.94
N GLY A 106 34.76 18.80 -8.08
CA GLY A 106 35.87 19.02 -7.13
C GLY A 106 35.63 20.14 -6.12
N TYR A 107 34.39 20.27 -5.64
CA TYR A 107 34.01 21.30 -4.68
C TYR A 107 34.66 21.04 -3.31
N ALA A 108 35.02 22.10 -2.59
CA ALA A 108 35.68 22.05 -1.28
C ALA A 108 37.02 21.26 -1.26
N ASP A 109 37.85 21.48 -2.30
CA ASP A 109 39.16 20.82 -2.49
C ASP A 109 39.08 19.28 -2.61
N THR A 110 37.92 18.75 -2.99
CA THR A 110 37.77 17.33 -3.32
C THR A 110 38.30 17.03 -4.72
N THR A 111 38.86 15.84 -4.91
CA THR A 111 39.38 15.42 -6.22
C THR A 111 38.26 14.86 -7.08
N ALA A 112 38.09 15.40 -8.28
CA ALA A 112 37.07 14.90 -9.20
C ALA A 112 37.38 13.47 -9.67
N ALA A 113 36.39 12.58 -9.58
CA ALA A 113 36.50 11.16 -9.91
C ALA A 113 35.55 10.79 -11.06
N ALA A 114 35.83 9.73 -11.81
CA ALA A 114 34.85 9.25 -12.79
C ALA A 114 33.62 8.73 -12.04
N ILE A 115 32.43 9.13 -12.49
CA ILE A 115 31.15 8.61 -11.98
C ILE A 115 30.71 7.54 -12.98
N GLU A 116 30.48 6.33 -12.51
CA GLU A 116 29.96 5.23 -13.31
C GLU A 116 28.43 5.20 -13.26
N SER A 117 27.82 4.55 -14.26
CA SER A 117 26.37 4.37 -14.25
C SER A 117 25.97 3.51 -13.05
N GLY A 118 24.96 3.95 -12.31
CA GLY A 118 24.48 3.27 -11.11
C GLY A 118 25.12 3.74 -9.80
N ASP A 119 26.15 4.60 -9.86
CA ASP A 119 26.75 5.20 -8.66
C ASP A 119 25.72 6.07 -7.92
N VAL A 120 25.77 6.02 -6.58
CA VAL A 120 24.87 6.79 -5.72
C VAL A 120 25.33 8.24 -5.66
N VAL A 121 24.38 9.13 -5.95
CA VAL A 121 24.51 10.59 -5.94
C VAL A 121 23.60 11.11 -4.84
N GLU A 122 24.17 11.57 -3.73
CA GLU A 122 23.43 11.92 -2.50
C GLU A 122 23.48 13.43 -2.22
N VAL A 123 22.34 14.02 -1.89
CA VAL A 123 22.22 15.40 -1.41
C VAL A 123 22.68 15.47 0.04
N GLN A 124 23.79 16.18 0.29
CA GLN A 124 24.32 16.31 1.64
C GLN A 124 23.71 17.51 2.38
N PHE A 125 23.86 18.68 1.77
CA PHE A 125 23.42 19.94 2.35
C PHE A 125 23.37 21.01 1.27
N VAL A 126 23.02 22.23 1.68
CA VAL A 126 22.97 23.35 0.77
C VAL A 126 23.90 24.45 1.25
N GLU A 127 24.69 25.01 0.36
CA GLU A 127 25.56 26.14 0.68
C GLU A 127 24.70 27.39 0.92
N GLY A 128 24.69 27.88 2.15
CA GLY A 128 24.00 29.12 2.51
C GLY A 128 24.97 30.29 2.43
N VAL A 129 24.57 31.37 1.75
CA VAL A 129 25.29 32.65 1.83
C VAL A 129 24.69 33.46 2.98
N GLU A 130 25.54 34.01 3.83
CA GLU A 130 25.11 34.85 4.95
C GLU A 130 24.37 36.10 4.43
N GLY A 131 23.18 36.36 4.95
CA GLY A 131 22.35 37.50 4.54
C GLY A 131 21.57 37.31 3.23
N ALA A 132 21.55 36.09 2.66
CA ALA A 132 20.76 35.80 1.47
C ALA A 132 19.26 35.68 1.76
N ASP A 133 18.44 36.01 0.75
CA ASP A 133 17.00 35.83 0.80
C ASP A 133 16.60 34.36 0.96
N ALA A 134 15.42 34.13 1.54
CA ALA A 134 14.86 32.80 1.69
C ALA A 134 14.65 32.14 0.31
N ARG A 135 15.07 30.87 0.19
CA ARG A 135 14.85 30.08 -1.02
C ARG A 135 13.36 29.88 -1.26
N SER A 136 12.98 29.77 -2.55
CA SER A 136 11.58 29.45 -2.88
C SER A 136 11.14 28.13 -2.25
N ALA A 137 9.92 28.09 -1.73
CA ALA A 137 9.37 26.89 -1.12
C ALA A 137 9.20 25.78 -2.16
N ARG A 138 9.36 24.54 -1.73
CA ARG A 138 9.13 23.35 -2.52
C ARG A 138 8.08 22.47 -1.83
N TYR A 139 7.16 21.92 -2.60
CA TYR A 139 6.11 21.04 -2.11
C TYR A 139 5.97 19.82 -3.01
N LYS A 140 5.86 18.63 -2.39
CA LYS A 140 5.50 17.40 -3.07
C LYS A 140 3.99 17.25 -3.01
N LYS A 141 3.36 16.89 -4.14
CA LYS A 141 1.92 16.73 -4.20
C LYS A 141 1.53 15.43 -3.47
N ARG A 142 0.55 15.52 -2.58
CA ARG A 142 -0.03 14.36 -1.90
C ARG A 142 -0.79 13.47 -2.89
N ASN A 143 -0.61 12.16 -2.78
CA ASN A 143 -1.23 11.18 -3.66
C ASN A 143 -2.51 10.63 -3.03
N ARG A 144 -3.61 10.65 -3.78
CA ARG A 144 -4.88 10.05 -3.35
C ARG A 144 -4.94 8.59 -3.80
N LYS A 145 -5.21 7.69 -2.86
CA LYS A 145 -5.43 6.27 -3.10
C LYS A 145 -6.84 5.91 -2.69
N ASP A 146 -7.36 4.85 -3.29
CA ASP A 146 -8.75 4.47 -3.09
C ASP A 146 -9.06 2.98 -3.27
N ASN A 147 -9.98 2.50 -2.45
CA ASN A 147 -10.64 1.20 -2.57
C ASN A 147 -12.16 1.35 -2.66
N ILE A 148 -12.85 0.30 -3.09
CA ILE A 148 -14.29 0.26 -3.32
C ILE A 148 -14.91 -0.83 -2.45
N MET A 149 -16.14 -0.60 -1.99
CA MET A 149 -16.92 -1.56 -1.21
C MET A 149 -17.59 -2.59 -2.14
N GLN A 150 -17.78 -3.82 -1.63
CA GLN A 150 -18.45 -4.91 -2.33
C GLN A 150 -19.60 -5.46 -1.47
N ILE A 151 -20.63 -6.00 -2.12
CA ILE A 151 -21.76 -6.68 -1.48
C ILE A 151 -21.47 -8.19 -1.46
N PHE A 152 -21.70 -8.82 -0.32
CA PHE A 152 -21.70 -10.28 -0.15
C PHE A 152 -23.10 -10.70 0.29
N ASP A 153 -23.72 -11.62 -0.43
CA ASP A 153 -25.06 -12.12 -0.17
C ASP A 153 -25.12 -13.65 -0.25
N GLU A 154 -25.97 -14.25 0.57
CA GLU A 154 -26.21 -15.69 0.62
C GLU A 154 -27.66 -15.92 1.08
N THR A 155 -28.28 -17.03 0.69
CA THR A 155 -29.71 -17.28 0.96
C THR A 155 -29.92 -18.56 1.78
N ILE A 156 -30.84 -18.50 2.74
CA ILE A 156 -31.29 -19.66 3.54
C ILE A 156 -32.73 -19.99 3.13
N SER A 157 -33.00 -21.25 2.79
CA SER A 157 -34.35 -21.74 2.51
C SER A 157 -34.63 -23.00 3.31
N ILE A 158 -35.65 -22.96 4.17
CA ILE A 158 -36.09 -24.09 4.98
C ILE A 158 -37.57 -24.36 4.68
N SER A 159 -37.95 -25.63 4.54
CA SER A 159 -39.37 -25.98 4.35
C SER A 159 -40.10 -25.94 5.69
N GLY A 160 -41.36 -25.50 5.68
CA GLY A 160 -42.18 -25.43 6.91
C GLY A 160 -42.41 -26.78 7.58
N THR A 161 -42.35 -27.88 6.83
CA THR A 161 -42.38 -29.24 7.39
C THR A 161 -41.06 -29.63 8.04
N ALA A 162 -39.91 -29.22 7.49
CA ALA A 162 -38.61 -29.48 8.09
C ALA A 162 -38.39 -28.67 9.37
N GLN A 163 -38.92 -27.45 9.45
CA GLN A 163 -38.86 -26.64 10.68
C GLN A 163 -39.76 -27.21 11.80
N ALA A 164 -40.88 -27.86 11.44
CA ALA A 164 -41.83 -28.42 12.41
C ALA A 164 -41.42 -29.80 12.95
N VAL A 165 -40.51 -30.51 12.27
CA VAL A 165 -39.99 -31.81 12.71
C VAL A 165 -38.80 -31.56 13.63
N SER A 166 -38.83 -32.08 14.87
CA SER A 166 -37.66 -31.98 15.76
C SER A 166 -36.53 -32.85 15.21
N GLN A 167 -35.49 -32.22 14.70
CA GLN A 167 -34.29 -32.91 14.26
C GLN A 167 -33.43 -33.22 15.50
N TYR A 168 -32.95 -34.45 15.65
CA TYR A 168 -32.16 -34.84 16.82
C TYR A 168 -30.86 -34.00 16.90
N GLY A 169 -30.68 -33.27 18.00
CA GLY A 169 -29.48 -32.48 18.28
C GLY A 169 -29.47 -31.05 17.70
N ILE A 170 -30.59 -30.57 17.14
CA ILE A 170 -30.73 -29.19 16.65
C ILE A 170 -32.02 -28.60 17.25
N ASP A 171 -31.88 -27.59 18.11
CA ASP A 171 -33.03 -26.93 18.76
C ASP A 171 -33.78 -26.01 17.79
N ASP A 172 -33.06 -25.21 17.00
CA ASP A 172 -33.62 -24.40 15.90
C ASP A 172 -32.83 -24.60 14.60
N LEU A 173 -33.50 -25.18 13.60
CA LEU A 173 -32.92 -25.42 12.27
C LEU A 173 -32.58 -24.12 11.54
N TYR A 174 -33.32 -23.05 11.78
CA TYR A 174 -33.08 -21.76 11.16
C TYR A 174 -31.81 -21.10 11.67
N GLU A 175 -31.60 -21.09 13.00
CA GLU A 175 -30.38 -20.52 13.59
C GLU A 175 -29.14 -21.31 13.19
N TYR A 176 -29.25 -22.64 13.11
CA TYR A 176 -28.14 -23.49 12.68
C TYR A 176 -27.72 -23.21 11.24
N GLU A 177 -28.67 -23.12 10.31
CA GLU A 177 -28.36 -22.76 8.91
C GLU A 177 -27.91 -21.30 8.78
N ARG A 178 -28.41 -20.39 9.63
CA ARG A 178 -27.94 -19.00 9.71
C ARG A 178 -26.46 -18.93 10.05
N GLN A 179 -26.03 -19.63 11.09
CA GLN A 179 -24.62 -19.63 11.53
C GLN A 179 -23.69 -20.17 10.43
N LYS A 180 -24.09 -21.24 9.73
CA LYS A 180 -23.31 -21.76 8.60
C LYS A 180 -23.18 -20.76 7.45
N LYS A 181 -24.27 -20.09 7.08
CA LYS A 181 -24.22 -19.09 6.00
C LYS A 181 -23.39 -17.87 6.38
N GLN A 182 -23.40 -17.48 7.64
CA GLN A 182 -22.53 -16.43 8.16
C GLN A 182 -21.04 -16.82 8.07
N GLU A 183 -20.69 -18.07 8.39
CA GLU A 183 -19.34 -18.60 8.22
C GLU A 183 -18.89 -18.60 6.75
N GLU A 184 -19.77 -19.01 5.82
CA GLU A 184 -19.49 -18.96 4.38
C GLU A 184 -19.24 -17.52 3.89
N LEU A 185 -20.06 -16.55 4.33
CA LEU A 185 -19.88 -15.13 4.01
C LEU A 185 -18.57 -14.57 4.58
N ALA A 186 -18.21 -14.95 5.81
CA ALA A 186 -16.95 -14.57 6.43
C ALA A 186 -15.74 -15.06 5.63
N LEU A 187 -15.79 -16.31 5.16
CA LEU A 187 -14.76 -16.91 4.32
C LEU A 187 -14.65 -16.19 2.96
N GLN A 188 -15.79 -15.78 2.37
CA GLN A 188 -15.79 -14.99 1.13
C GLN A 188 -15.14 -13.63 1.33
N LEU A 189 -15.43 -12.95 2.45
CA LEU A 189 -14.80 -11.68 2.82
C LEU A 189 -13.29 -11.83 2.99
N GLU A 190 -12.82 -12.85 3.72
CA GLU A 190 -11.40 -13.15 3.90
C GLU A 190 -10.68 -13.37 2.55
N LYS A 191 -11.29 -14.13 1.65
CA LYS A 191 -10.76 -14.36 0.30
C LYS A 191 -10.69 -13.07 -0.53
N ALA A 192 -11.70 -12.21 -0.40
CA ALA A 192 -11.71 -10.91 -1.07
C ALA A 192 -10.65 -9.95 -0.50
N LEU A 193 -10.42 -9.96 0.82
CA LEU A 193 -9.37 -9.15 1.45
C LEU A 193 -7.96 -9.57 1.01
N ILE A 194 -7.71 -10.85 0.76
CA ILE A 194 -6.39 -11.34 0.34
C ILE A 194 -6.21 -11.22 -1.18
N ASN A 195 -7.14 -11.75 -1.96
CA ASN A 195 -7.00 -11.97 -3.41
C ASN A 195 -7.91 -11.07 -4.27
N GLY A 196 -8.70 -10.18 -3.67
CA GLY A 196 -9.61 -9.30 -4.39
C GLY A 196 -8.88 -8.43 -5.42
N ILE A 197 -9.54 -8.15 -6.53
CA ILE A 197 -9.07 -7.23 -7.56
C ILE A 197 -10.12 -6.14 -7.71
N LYS A 198 -9.67 -4.88 -7.72
CA LYS A 198 -10.55 -3.74 -7.92
C LYS A 198 -11.23 -3.85 -9.29
N TYR A 199 -12.53 -4.01 -9.29
CA TYR A 199 -13.34 -4.07 -10.51
C TYR A 199 -14.64 -3.30 -10.34
N GLU A 200 -15.01 -2.56 -11.37
CA GLU A 200 -16.31 -1.91 -11.49
C GLU A 200 -16.85 -2.25 -12.89
N SER A 201 -18.07 -2.79 -12.95
CA SER A 201 -18.75 -3.07 -14.21
C SER A 201 -18.97 -1.78 -15.00
N THR A 202 -19.09 -1.89 -16.33
CA THR A 202 -19.42 -0.77 -17.22
C THR A 202 -20.71 -0.05 -16.81
N ASP A 203 -21.67 -0.79 -16.25
CA ASP A 203 -22.95 -0.26 -15.77
C ASP A 203 -22.85 0.36 -14.35
N GLY A 204 -21.70 0.19 -13.68
CA GLY A 204 -21.46 0.67 -12.32
C GLY A 204 -22.11 -0.16 -11.23
N ASP A 205 -22.94 -1.16 -11.54
CA ASP A 205 -23.73 -1.87 -10.52
C ASP A 205 -22.93 -2.96 -9.76
N VAL A 206 -22.05 -3.67 -10.46
CA VAL A 206 -21.22 -4.73 -9.87
C VAL A 206 -19.84 -4.18 -9.52
N ARG A 207 -19.46 -4.34 -8.25
CA ARG A 207 -18.19 -3.84 -7.70
C ARG A 207 -17.47 -4.91 -6.92
N GLN A 208 -16.16 -4.96 -7.06
CA GLN A 208 -15.28 -5.85 -6.32
C GLN A 208 -14.18 -5.05 -5.64
N MET A 209 -13.90 -5.37 -4.38
CA MET A 209 -12.86 -4.70 -3.61
C MET A 209 -11.47 -5.17 -4.00
N ALA A 210 -10.49 -4.27 -3.91
CA ALA A 210 -9.09 -4.63 -4.03
C ALA A 210 -8.62 -5.30 -2.73
N GLY A 211 -7.96 -6.45 -2.86
CA GLY A 211 -7.30 -7.16 -1.78
C GLY A 211 -5.82 -6.80 -1.66
N ILE A 212 -5.19 -7.22 -0.56
CA ILE A 212 -3.81 -6.88 -0.20
C ILE A 212 -2.82 -7.25 -1.30
N ARG A 213 -2.97 -8.42 -1.94
CA ARG A 213 -2.06 -8.83 -3.03
C ARG A 213 -2.12 -7.90 -4.23
N SER A 214 -3.28 -7.34 -4.55
CA SER A 214 -3.43 -6.40 -5.67
C SER A 214 -2.89 -5.00 -5.35
N MET A 215 -2.82 -4.64 -4.06
CA MET A 215 -2.31 -3.36 -3.61
C MET A 215 -0.77 -3.32 -3.58
N ILE A 216 -0.11 -4.47 -3.37
CA ILE A 216 1.35 -4.58 -3.36
C ILE A 216 1.85 -4.75 -4.80
N GLN A 217 2.44 -3.69 -5.37
CA GLN A 217 2.94 -3.71 -6.76
C GLN A 217 4.47 -3.67 -6.87
N THR A 218 5.15 -2.91 -6.01
CA THR A 218 6.59 -2.64 -6.12
C THR A 218 7.45 -3.62 -5.32
N ASN A 219 6.98 -4.05 -4.15
CA ASN A 219 7.75 -4.88 -3.23
C ASN A 219 7.48 -6.37 -3.51
N VAL A 220 7.78 -6.81 -4.74
CA VAL A 220 7.51 -8.17 -5.21
C VAL A 220 8.81 -8.83 -5.67
N THR A 221 9.24 -9.85 -4.95
CA THR A 221 10.39 -10.69 -5.33
C THR A 221 9.90 -12.02 -5.88
N ASP A 222 10.12 -12.26 -7.17
CA ASP A 222 9.79 -13.53 -7.83
C ASP A 222 10.98 -14.50 -7.75
N ALA A 223 10.73 -15.70 -7.23
CA ALA A 223 11.71 -16.78 -7.21
C ALA A 223 11.98 -17.39 -8.60
N SER A 224 11.30 -16.93 -9.65
CA SER A 224 11.48 -17.40 -11.03
C SER A 224 11.36 -18.93 -11.14
N SER A 225 10.39 -19.51 -10.42
CA SER A 225 10.18 -20.96 -10.27
C SER A 225 11.29 -21.74 -9.53
N ASN A 226 12.23 -21.08 -8.86
CA ASN A 226 13.17 -21.73 -7.95
C ASN A 226 12.56 -21.95 -6.56
N ALA A 227 13.19 -22.82 -5.76
CA ALA A 227 12.85 -22.95 -4.36
C ALA A 227 13.11 -21.62 -3.62
N LEU A 228 12.22 -21.28 -2.70
CA LEU A 228 12.46 -20.18 -1.77
C LEU A 228 13.69 -20.50 -0.93
N THR A 229 14.64 -19.57 -0.89
CA THR A 229 15.87 -19.69 -0.10
C THR A 229 15.87 -18.65 1.02
N ASP A 230 16.58 -18.94 2.12
CA ASP A 230 16.72 -17.99 3.23
C ASP A 230 17.35 -16.67 2.78
N THR A 231 18.23 -16.71 1.77
CA THR A 231 18.82 -15.49 1.16
C THR A 231 17.74 -14.60 0.56
N MET A 232 16.82 -15.15 -0.24
CA MET A 232 15.74 -14.36 -0.83
C MET A 232 14.81 -13.74 0.21
N LEU A 233 14.60 -14.41 1.35
CA LEU A 233 13.80 -13.88 2.45
C LEU A 233 14.54 -12.74 3.16
N ASN A 234 15.83 -12.92 3.44
CA ASN A 234 16.65 -11.92 4.10
C ASN A 234 16.81 -10.66 3.23
N ASP A 235 17.01 -10.83 1.92
CA ASP A 235 17.09 -9.72 0.97
C ASP A 235 15.77 -8.93 0.94
N LEU A 236 14.62 -9.63 0.87
CA LEU A 236 13.31 -8.97 0.95
C LEU A 236 13.11 -8.23 2.28
N MET A 237 13.53 -8.81 3.40
CA MET A 237 13.47 -8.16 4.70
C MET A 237 14.40 -6.94 4.76
N GLN A 238 15.58 -7.00 4.15
CA GLN A 238 16.49 -5.87 4.07
C GLN A 238 15.90 -4.74 3.23
N ASP A 239 15.36 -5.03 2.05
CA ASP A 239 14.68 -4.03 1.20
C ASP A 239 13.54 -3.34 1.95
N GLN A 240 12.74 -4.12 2.69
CA GLN A 240 11.65 -3.57 3.51
C GLN A 240 12.16 -2.72 4.68
N TYR A 241 13.28 -3.11 5.29
CA TYR A 241 13.92 -2.36 6.37
C TYR A 241 14.48 -1.02 5.88
N GLU A 242 15.15 -1.01 4.73
CA GLU A 242 15.68 0.21 4.10
C GLU A 242 14.56 1.20 3.76
N GLN A 243 13.36 0.69 3.41
CA GLN A 243 12.16 1.51 3.20
C GLN A 243 11.40 1.86 4.50
N GLY A 244 11.92 1.50 5.67
CA GLY A 244 11.36 1.86 6.97
C GLY A 244 10.10 1.07 7.38
N ALA A 245 9.85 -0.11 6.81
CA ALA A 245 8.65 -0.90 7.09
C ALA A 245 8.62 -1.49 8.50
N PHE A 246 9.79 -1.78 9.10
CA PHE A 246 9.86 -2.32 10.45
C PHE A 246 9.80 -1.21 11.49
N LYS A 247 8.77 -1.26 12.32
CA LYS A 247 8.70 -0.45 13.54
C LYS A 247 9.77 -0.93 14.51
N SER A 248 10.71 -0.06 14.88
CA SER A 248 11.64 -0.26 16.00
C SER A 248 10.90 -0.47 17.32
#